data_AF-A0A511YX73-F1
#
_entry.id   AF-A0A511YX73-F1
#
_cell.length_a   1.000
_cell.length_b   1.000
_cell.length_c   1.000
_cell.angle_alpha   90.00
_cell.angle_beta   90.00
_cell.angle_gamma   90.00
#
_symmetry.space_group_name_H-M   'P 1'
#
loop_
_entity.id
_entity.type
_entity.pdbx_description
1 polymer ?
#
loop_
_entity_poly.entity_id
_entity_poly.type
_entity_poly.pdbx_seq_one_letter_code
_entity_poly.pdbx_strand_id
1 'polypeptide(L)'
;MGIFRRRPGQPDEPAAQATPQFLDLSEGELAWLGELRASLPVGVGGDPAALGRFYDEALDAWQATPVTEREDPNRLVNAIGVGVGDLVCARVAGARWVVFVDDAGADLAVVAGTDNSTIFPTGAVGKRWSDGVRRWLPDFVEWAAGRLEAWAVEPSAEVRALAAFALEHAVRSVVPEGGPLVPFCMVESPDGRSLQRFVGELGESVARARDHARSSGAARAAVAWDGYLTVEGRRDDALFVEASDAGQGSIVLAQRYASDRSGTRAVGSVVDVGNGGPLL
;
A
#
# COMPACT_ATOMS: atom_id res chain seq x y z
N MET A 1 29.02 -32.36 32.59
CA MET A 1 27.75 -33.10 32.43
C MET A 1 26.84 -32.21 31.58
N GLY A 2 26.53 -32.66 30.35
CA GLY A 2 25.68 -32.01 29.31
C GLY A 2 26.28 -30.77 28.65
N ILE A 3 26.92 -30.75 27.47
CA ILE A 3 26.71 -31.37 26.14
C ILE A 3 25.39 -30.97 25.47
N PHE A 4 25.41 -29.85 24.74
CA PHE A 4 24.63 -29.68 23.50
C PHE A 4 25.53 -29.11 22.40
N ARG A 5 25.92 -30.00 21.47
CA ARG A 5 26.57 -29.68 20.20
C ARG A 5 25.52 -29.08 19.25
N ARG A 6 25.85 -27.96 18.59
CA ARG A 6 25.16 -27.55 17.35
C ARG A 6 25.22 -28.70 16.35
N ARG A 7 24.06 -29.11 15.80
CA ARG A 7 24.02 -29.96 14.59
C ARG A 7 24.50 -29.12 13.40
N PRO A 8 25.49 -29.57 12.62
CA PRO A 8 25.79 -28.96 11.34
C PRO A 8 24.88 -29.58 10.27
N GLY A 9 24.20 -28.75 9.48
CA GLY A 9 23.51 -29.19 8.25
C GLY A 9 22.01 -28.90 8.14
N GLN A 10 21.49 -27.82 8.73
CA GLN A 10 20.20 -27.28 8.28
C GLN A 10 20.53 -26.16 7.27
N PRO A 11 20.07 -26.24 6.01
CA PRO A 11 20.08 -25.07 5.14
C PRO A 11 19.32 -23.95 5.88
N ASP A 12 19.76 -22.70 5.73
CA ASP A 12 19.00 -21.54 6.20
C ASP A 12 17.62 -21.58 5.51
N GLU A 13 16.64 -22.17 6.18
CA GLU A 13 15.23 -21.96 5.85
C GLU A 13 15.00 -20.46 6.02
N PRO A 14 14.58 -19.73 4.97
CA PRO A 14 14.24 -18.33 5.15
C PRO A 14 13.18 -18.27 6.24
N ALA A 15 13.50 -17.57 7.34
CA ALA A 15 12.56 -17.36 8.43
C ALA A 15 11.25 -16.88 7.81
N ALA A 16 10.16 -17.59 8.09
CA ALA A 16 8.84 -17.18 7.65
C ALA A 16 8.61 -15.76 8.16
N GLN A 17 8.57 -14.80 7.23
CA GLN A 17 8.30 -13.39 7.54
C GLN A 17 6.98 -13.33 8.32
N ALA A 18 6.98 -12.72 9.51
CA ALA A 18 5.77 -12.62 10.28
C ALA A 18 4.78 -11.72 9.53
N THR A 19 3.51 -12.14 9.48
CA THR A 19 2.46 -11.31 8.88
C THR A 19 2.34 -10.01 9.67
N PRO A 20 2.37 -8.83 9.01
CA PRO A 20 2.24 -7.55 9.69
C PRO A 20 0.91 -7.47 10.47
N GLN A 21 0.95 -6.88 11.65
CA GLN A 21 -0.20 -6.72 12.54
C GLN A 21 -0.55 -5.24 12.73
N PHE A 22 -1.84 -4.97 12.82
CA PHE A 22 -2.39 -3.65 13.11
C PHE A 22 -3.13 -3.72 14.44
N LEU A 23 -2.56 -3.13 15.48
CA LEU A 23 -3.11 -3.16 16.82
C LEU A 23 -3.70 -1.79 17.16
N ASP A 24 -4.82 -1.80 17.86
CA ASP A 24 -5.37 -0.58 18.44
C ASP A 24 -4.37 -0.01 19.47
N LEU A 25 -4.34 1.33 19.57
CA LEU A 25 -3.50 1.99 20.56
C LEU A 25 -3.95 1.62 21.98
N SER A 26 -3.00 1.17 22.79
CA SER A 26 -3.15 1.04 24.23
C SER A 26 -3.31 2.40 24.92
N GLU A 27 -3.72 2.39 26.19
CA GLU A 27 -3.78 3.61 27.01
C GLU A 27 -2.43 4.33 27.10
N GLY A 28 -1.33 3.57 27.17
CA GLY A 28 0.03 4.13 27.22
C GLY A 28 0.40 4.84 25.92
N GLU A 29 0.07 4.26 24.77
CA GLU A 29 0.34 4.89 23.46
C GLU A 29 -0.56 6.11 23.25
N LEU A 30 -1.84 6.04 23.63
CA LEU A 30 -2.74 7.20 23.59
C LEU A 30 -2.20 8.36 24.45
N ALA A 31 -1.71 8.08 25.66
CA ALA A 31 -1.10 9.07 26.52
C ALA A 31 0.16 9.67 25.88
N TRP A 32 1.03 8.84 25.32
CA TRP A 32 2.25 9.29 24.64
C TRP A 32 1.96 10.16 23.41
N LEU A 33 1.00 9.78 22.56
CA LEU A 33 0.56 10.64 21.45
C LEU A 33 0.00 11.98 21.99
N GLY A 34 -0.72 11.97 23.11
CA GLY A 34 -1.21 13.17 23.77
C GLY A 34 -0.07 14.10 24.21
N GLU A 35 0.99 13.56 24.80
CA GLU A 35 2.19 14.33 25.19
C GLU A 35 2.92 14.92 23.98
N LEU A 36 3.05 14.14 22.90
CA LEU A 36 3.65 14.61 21.64
C LEU A 36 2.84 15.77 21.04
N ARG A 37 1.50 15.66 20.99
CA ARG A 37 0.62 16.75 20.56
C ARG A 37 0.78 18.00 21.42
N ALA A 38 0.78 17.83 22.73
CA ALA A 38 0.91 18.94 23.68
C ALA A 38 2.28 19.64 23.60
N SER A 39 3.30 18.97 23.05
CA SER A 39 4.63 19.56 22.84
C SER A 39 4.71 20.48 21.62
N LEU A 40 3.77 20.40 20.69
CA LEU A 40 3.70 21.32 19.55
C LEU A 40 3.18 22.69 20.00
N PRO A 41 3.66 23.80 19.40
CA PRO A 41 3.10 25.11 19.69
C PRO A 41 1.60 25.18 19.35
N VAL A 42 0.86 25.95 20.16
CA VAL A 42 -0.59 26.12 20.00
C VAL A 42 -0.90 26.61 18.58
N GLY A 43 -1.84 25.95 17.91
CA GLY A 43 -2.30 26.30 16.56
C GLY A 43 -1.46 25.70 15.42
N VAL A 44 -0.32 25.08 15.70
CA VAL A 44 0.54 24.47 14.66
C VAL A 44 -0.04 23.15 14.15
N GLY A 45 -0.52 22.28 15.04
CA GLY A 45 -0.98 20.93 14.69
C GLY A 45 -2.27 20.87 13.84
N GLY A 46 -3.01 21.98 13.72
CA GLY A 46 -4.29 22.03 13.00
C GLY A 46 -4.20 22.56 11.56
N ASP A 47 -3.04 23.03 11.12
CA ASP A 47 -2.84 23.61 9.79
C ASP A 47 -1.56 23.04 9.15
N PRO A 48 -1.64 22.37 7.98
CA PRO A 48 -0.46 21.83 7.30
C PRO A 48 0.59 22.90 6.98
N ALA A 49 0.15 24.12 6.63
CA ALA A 49 1.06 25.20 6.31
C ALA A 49 1.80 25.71 7.56
N ALA A 50 1.10 25.83 8.70
CA ALA A 50 1.72 26.16 9.98
C ALA A 50 2.70 25.08 10.45
N LEU A 51 2.30 23.81 10.39
CA LEU A 51 3.18 22.69 10.74
C LEU A 51 4.41 22.59 9.84
N GLY A 52 4.24 22.85 8.54
CA GLY A 52 5.35 22.90 7.58
C GLY A 52 6.35 24.02 7.87
N ARG A 53 5.88 25.24 8.17
CA ARG A 53 6.76 26.35 8.58
C ARG A 53 7.50 26.02 9.87
N PHE A 54 6.79 25.49 10.86
CA PHE A 54 7.41 25.09 12.13
C PHE A 54 8.49 24.02 11.93
N TYR A 55 8.24 23.02 11.07
CA TYR A 55 9.24 22.02 10.72
C TYR A 55 10.48 22.64 10.07
N ASP A 56 10.31 23.52 9.08
CA ASP A 56 11.42 24.15 8.36
C ASP A 56 12.27 25.03 9.31
N GLU A 57 11.62 25.83 10.17
CA GLU A 57 12.28 26.66 11.19
C GLU A 57 13.04 25.82 12.23
N ALA A 58 12.43 24.73 12.69
CA ALA A 58 13.06 23.81 13.64
C ALA A 58 14.28 23.12 13.05
N LEU A 59 14.19 22.67 11.79
CA LEU A 59 15.30 22.04 11.08
C LEU A 59 16.45 23.03 10.88
N ASP A 60 16.16 24.28 10.48
CA ASP A 60 17.15 25.34 10.33
C ASP A 60 17.87 25.63 11.65
N ALA A 61 17.12 25.76 12.74
CA ALA A 61 17.69 25.97 14.07
C ALA A 61 18.60 24.81 14.50
N TRP A 62 18.14 23.57 14.34
CA TRP A 62 18.91 22.38 14.70
C TRP A 62 20.18 22.22 13.86
N GLN A 63 20.12 22.49 12.56
CA GLN A 63 21.30 22.44 11.68
C GLN A 63 22.29 23.57 11.97
N ALA A 64 21.83 24.73 12.42
CA ALA A 64 22.69 25.85 12.82
C ALA A 64 23.43 25.58 14.15
N THR A 65 22.86 24.76 15.05
CA THR A 65 23.51 24.36 16.30
C THR A 65 24.78 23.53 16.03
N PRO A 66 25.91 23.79 16.71
CA PRO A 66 27.12 22.97 16.59
C PRO A 66 26.84 21.50 16.94
N VAL A 67 27.46 20.55 16.21
CA VAL A 67 27.18 19.11 16.37
C VAL A 67 27.35 18.61 17.82
N THR A 68 28.28 19.19 18.58
CA THR A 68 28.52 18.86 20.00
C THR A 68 27.43 19.33 20.96
N GLU A 69 26.59 20.27 20.53
CA GLU A 69 25.52 20.89 21.31
C GLU A 69 24.13 20.51 20.79
N ARG A 70 24.06 19.76 19.68
CA ARG A 70 22.79 19.31 19.11
C ARG A 70 22.13 18.30 20.03
N GLU A 71 20.94 18.64 20.49
CA GLU A 71 20.03 17.69 21.12
C GLU A 71 19.53 16.66 20.09
N ASP A 72 19.17 15.47 20.58
CA ASP A 72 18.54 14.44 19.74
C ASP A 72 17.17 14.96 19.23
N PRO A 73 16.98 15.10 17.90
CA PRO A 73 15.75 15.63 17.33
C PRO A 73 14.57 14.66 17.43
N ASN A 74 14.78 13.40 17.84
CA ASN A 74 13.76 12.34 17.81
C ASN A 74 12.43 12.74 18.44
N ARG A 75 12.44 13.40 19.59
CA ARG A 75 11.20 13.84 20.25
C ARG A 75 10.43 14.85 19.41
N LEU A 76 11.14 15.82 18.82
CA LEU A 76 10.55 16.86 17.99
C LEU A 76 10.05 16.30 16.65
N VAL A 77 10.84 15.42 16.03
CA VAL A 77 10.47 14.68 14.81
C VAL A 77 9.20 13.88 15.04
N ASN A 78 9.10 13.17 16.18
CA ASN A 78 7.90 12.41 16.52
C ASN A 78 6.69 13.32 16.79
N ALA A 79 6.88 14.45 17.46
CA ALA A 79 5.79 15.42 17.67
C ALA A 79 5.24 15.97 16.35
N ILE A 80 6.13 16.36 15.42
CA ILE A 80 5.74 16.82 14.08
C ILE A 80 5.07 15.68 13.31
N GLY A 81 5.60 14.46 13.38
CA GLY A 81 5.00 13.27 12.80
C GLY A 81 3.58 13.00 13.30
N VAL A 82 3.33 13.14 14.61
CA VAL A 82 1.98 13.03 15.18
C VAL A 82 1.08 14.14 14.63
N GLY A 83 1.56 15.38 14.53
CA GLY A 83 0.82 16.47 13.89
C GLY A 83 0.44 16.16 12.43
N VAL A 84 1.36 15.57 11.65
CA VAL A 84 1.10 15.15 10.27
C VAL A 84 0.00 14.08 10.23
N GLY A 85 0.09 13.06 11.09
CA GLY A 85 -0.91 12.00 11.11
C GLY A 85 -2.29 12.49 11.58
N ASP A 86 -2.36 13.43 12.52
CA ASP A 86 -3.62 14.05 12.94
C ASP A 86 -4.27 14.86 11.81
N LEU A 87 -3.48 15.60 11.04
CA LEU A 87 -3.96 16.33 9.87
C LEU A 87 -4.54 15.41 8.79
N VAL A 88 -3.98 14.21 8.63
CA VAL A 88 -4.50 13.18 7.73
C VAL A 88 -5.78 12.56 8.30
N CYS A 89 -5.79 12.16 9.58
CA CYS A 89 -6.99 11.65 10.25
C CYS A 89 -8.17 12.63 10.21
N ALA A 90 -7.90 13.93 10.27
CA ALA A 90 -8.93 14.96 10.17
C ALA A 90 -9.53 15.12 8.77
N ARG A 91 -8.80 14.70 7.71
CA ARG A 91 -9.24 14.78 6.31
C ARG A 91 -9.94 13.51 5.86
N VAL A 92 -9.38 12.36 6.22
CA VAL A 92 -9.80 11.06 5.70
C VAL A 92 -10.80 10.41 6.65
N ALA A 93 -12.04 10.25 6.21
CA ALA A 93 -13.07 9.58 6.99
C ALA A 93 -12.67 8.14 7.31
N GLY A 94 -12.74 7.77 8.60
CA GLY A 94 -12.38 6.43 9.08
C GLY A 94 -10.88 6.20 9.25
N ALA A 95 -10.03 7.18 8.92
CA ALA A 95 -8.61 7.09 9.24
C ALA A 95 -8.37 7.15 10.75
N ARG A 96 -7.46 6.31 11.23
CA ARG A 96 -7.17 6.16 12.66
C ARG A 96 -5.71 5.79 12.90
N TRP A 97 -5.21 6.16 14.07
CA TRP A 97 -3.91 5.72 14.54
C TRP A 97 -3.94 4.26 15.00
N VAL A 98 -2.88 3.53 14.69
CA VAL A 98 -2.63 2.14 15.10
C VAL A 98 -1.16 1.94 15.43
N VAL A 99 -0.86 0.86 16.14
CA VAL A 99 0.48 0.29 16.20
C VAL A 99 0.60 -0.73 15.07
N PHE A 100 1.51 -0.47 14.14
CA PHE A 100 1.92 -1.42 13.11
C PHE A 100 3.09 -2.24 13.64
N VAL A 101 3.00 -3.57 13.58
CA VAL A 101 4.07 -4.48 14.02
C VAL A 101 4.48 -5.38 12.87
N ASP A 102 5.76 -5.40 12.54
CA ASP A 102 6.38 -6.30 11.56
C ASP A 102 7.67 -6.93 12.13
N ASP A 103 8.44 -7.58 11.25
CA ASP A 103 9.72 -8.19 11.61
C ASP A 103 10.80 -7.17 12.05
N ALA A 104 10.64 -5.88 11.68
CA ALA A 104 11.57 -4.81 12.02
C ALA A 104 11.23 -4.15 13.37
N GLY A 105 9.96 -4.18 13.78
CA GLY A 105 9.53 -3.70 15.10
C GLY A 105 8.11 -3.16 15.11
N ALA A 106 7.82 -2.34 16.12
CA ALA A 106 6.53 -1.66 16.28
C ALA A 106 6.68 -0.17 15.96
N ASP A 107 5.84 0.33 15.06
CA ASP A 107 5.80 1.73 14.62
C ASP A 107 4.38 2.29 14.72
N LEU A 108 4.29 3.60 14.99
CA LEU A 108 3.02 4.32 14.87
C LEU A 108 2.67 4.55 13.40
N ALA A 109 1.44 4.19 13.05
CA ALA A 109 0.93 4.37 11.71
C ALA A 109 -0.48 4.96 11.72
N VAL A 110 -0.86 5.58 10.61
CA VAL A 110 -2.24 5.95 10.32
C VAL A 110 -2.75 5.02 9.24
N VAL A 111 -3.88 4.38 9.51
CA VAL A 111 -4.56 3.48 8.58
C VAL A 111 -5.95 3.98 8.22
N ALA A 112 -6.40 3.69 7.00
CA ALA A 112 -7.77 3.89 6.56
C ALA A 112 -8.26 2.70 5.73
N GLY A 113 -9.57 2.58 5.53
CA GLY A 113 -10.16 1.51 4.72
C GLY A 113 -10.20 0.15 5.41
N THR A 114 -10.84 -0.82 4.75
CA THR A 114 -10.99 -2.21 5.23
C THR A 114 -9.71 -3.03 5.06
N ASP A 115 -8.78 -2.57 4.22
CA ASP A 115 -7.48 -3.19 3.95
C ASP A 115 -6.34 -2.66 4.83
N ASN A 116 -6.64 -1.74 5.75
CA ASN A 116 -5.65 -1.00 6.53
C ASN A 116 -4.57 -0.37 5.65
N SER A 117 -4.97 0.37 4.61
CA SER A 117 -4.07 1.22 3.86
C SER A 117 -3.29 2.16 4.79
N THR A 118 -1.96 2.12 4.72
CA THR A 118 -1.08 2.64 5.79
C THR A 118 -0.20 3.80 5.34
N ILE A 119 -0.01 4.78 6.21
CA ILE A 119 1.11 5.72 6.18
C ILE A 119 1.86 5.70 7.52
N PHE A 120 3.14 6.08 7.49
CA PHE A 120 4.02 6.17 8.66
C PHE A 120 4.49 7.62 8.86
N PRO A 121 3.70 8.48 9.52
CA PRO A 121 3.98 9.92 9.58
C PRO A 121 5.31 10.26 10.26
N THR A 122 5.62 9.61 11.38
CA THR A 122 6.88 9.81 12.13
C THR A 122 8.09 9.40 11.30
N GLY A 123 8.04 8.25 10.62
CA GLY A 123 9.09 7.81 9.71
C GLY A 123 9.28 8.74 8.51
N ALA A 124 8.18 9.25 7.93
CA ALA A 124 8.22 10.19 6.81
C ALA A 124 8.90 11.53 7.18
N VAL A 125 8.64 12.04 8.40
CA VAL A 125 9.30 13.23 8.95
C VAL A 125 10.75 12.93 9.27
N GLY A 126 11.05 11.84 9.97
CA GLY A 126 12.41 11.48 10.40
C GLY A 126 13.38 11.29 9.22
N LYS A 127 12.91 10.64 8.15
CA LYS A 127 13.69 10.51 6.91
C LYS A 127 14.05 11.89 6.33
N ARG A 128 13.06 12.76 6.17
CA ARG A 128 13.27 14.10 5.56
C ARG A 128 14.06 15.04 6.45
N TRP A 129 13.92 14.91 7.77
CA TRP A 129 14.76 15.61 8.74
C TRP A 129 16.23 15.24 8.55
N SER A 130 16.52 13.94 8.44
CA SER A 130 17.87 13.43 8.21
C SER A 130 18.45 13.90 6.87
N ASP A 131 17.61 13.94 5.83
CA ASP A 131 17.97 14.40 4.49
C ASP A 131 18.03 15.95 4.36
N GLY A 132 17.58 16.69 5.38
CA GLY A 132 17.54 18.15 5.37
C GLY A 132 16.54 18.76 4.38
N VAL A 133 15.48 18.03 4.02
CA VAL A 133 14.49 18.44 3.02
C VAL A 133 13.54 19.49 3.60
N ARG A 134 13.26 20.56 2.87
CA ARG A 134 12.37 21.68 3.29
C ARG A 134 11.14 21.81 2.41
N ARG A 135 10.12 22.54 2.87
CA ARG A 135 8.92 22.92 2.10
C ARG A 135 8.18 21.74 1.47
N TRP A 136 8.11 20.62 2.19
CA TRP A 136 7.51 19.38 1.69
C TRP A 136 6.23 18.99 2.42
N LEU A 137 6.05 19.46 3.65
CA LEU A 137 5.05 18.91 4.57
C LEU A 137 3.60 19.16 4.12
N PRO A 138 3.20 20.38 3.67
CA PRO A 138 1.84 20.61 3.21
C PRO A 138 1.45 19.68 2.05
N ASP A 139 2.31 19.60 1.03
CA ASP A 139 2.09 18.75 -0.14
C ASP A 139 2.04 17.26 0.24
N PHE A 140 2.84 16.84 1.22
CA PHE A 140 2.81 15.48 1.72
C PHE A 140 1.50 15.15 2.46
N VAL A 141 0.97 16.06 3.26
CA VAL A 141 -0.32 15.86 3.95
C VAL A 141 -1.44 15.65 2.92
N GLU A 142 -1.51 16.52 1.90
CA GLU A 142 -2.51 16.41 0.84
C GLU A 142 -2.33 15.13 0.01
N TRP A 143 -1.09 14.78 -0.35
CA TRP A 143 -0.79 13.51 -1.03
C TRP A 143 -1.18 12.29 -0.18
N ALA A 144 -0.86 12.30 1.12
CA ALA A 144 -1.14 11.18 2.01
C ALA A 144 -2.65 11.01 2.24
N ALA A 145 -3.38 12.11 2.43
CA ALA A 145 -4.83 12.09 2.58
C ALA A 145 -5.51 11.56 1.31
N GLY A 146 -5.18 12.12 0.13
CA GLY A 146 -5.75 11.65 -1.14
C GLY A 146 -5.41 10.19 -1.45
N ARG A 147 -4.21 9.73 -1.04
CA ARG A 147 -3.81 8.32 -1.16
C ARG A 147 -4.64 7.40 -0.28
N LEU A 148 -4.87 7.76 0.99
CA LEU A 148 -5.70 6.97 1.90
C LEU A 148 -7.18 7.02 1.51
N GLU A 149 -7.70 8.15 1.04
CA GLU A 149 -9.07 8.26 0.53
C GLU A 149 -9.30 7.37 -0.69
N ALA A 150 -8.38 7.38 -1.65
CA ALA A 150 -8.49 6.52 -2.83
C ALA A 150 -8.60 5.04 -2.44
N TRP A 151 -7.96 4.62 -1.35
CA TRP A 151 -7.97 3.24 -0.87
C TRP A 151 -9.07 2.92 0.14
N ALA A 152 -9.64 3.93 0.80
CA ALA A 152 -10.72 3.75 1.77
C ALA A 152 -12.11 3.58 1.13
N VAL A 153 -12.24 3.82 -0.18
CA VAL A 153 -13.50 3.66 -0.90
C VAL A 153 -13.71 2.19 -1.25
N GLU A 154 -14.78 1.62 -0.71
CA GLU A 154 -15.26 0.30 -1.13
C GLU A 154 -15.52 0.30 -2.65
N PRO A 155 -14.94 -0.65 -3.40
CA PRO A 155 -15.07 -0.72 -4.85
C PRO A 155 -16.53 -0.73 -5.28
N SER A 156 -16.90 -0.02 -6.35
CA SER A 156 -18.29 -0.04 -6.82
C SER A 156 -18.75 -1.46 -7.20
N ALA A 157 -20.05 -1.73 -7.14
CA ALA A 157 -20.59 -3.03 -7.58
C ALA A 157 -20.23 -3.31 -9.06
N GLU A 158 -20.15 -2.24 -9.85
CA GLU A 158 -19.76 -2.24 -11.25
C GLU A 158 -18.26 -2.57 -11.42
N VAL A 159 -17.36 -2.02 -10.61
CA VAL A 159 -15.93 -2.41 -10.63
C VAL A 159 -15.76 -3.88 -10.23
N ARG A 160 -16.48 -4.35 -9.21
CA ARG A 160 -16.46 -5.78 -8.83
C ARG A 160 -16.97 -6.66 -9.96
N ALA A 161 -18.04 -6.25 -10.64
CA ALA A 161 -18.55 -6.97 -11.80
C ALA A 161 -17.55 -6.98 -12.96
N LEU A 162 -16.87 -5.87 -13.23
CA LEU A 162 -15.84 -5.76 -14.27
C LEU A 162 -14.63 -6.65 -13.94
N ALA A 163 -14.15 -6.62 -12.70
CA ALA A 163 -13.04 -7.45 -12.23
C ALA A 163 -13.36 -8.94 -12.36
N ALA A 164 -14.54 -9.36 -11.90
CA ALA A 164 -15.00 -10.74 -12.03
C ALA A 164 -15.11 -11.17 -13.50
N PHE A 165 -15.66 -10.32 -14.36
CA PHE A 165 -15.79 -10.59 -15.79
C PHE A 165 -14.42 -10.71 -16.49
N ALA A 166 -13.49 -9.81 -16.18
CA ALA A 166 -12.13 -9.88 -16.71
C ALA A 166 -11.38 -11.12 -16.19
N LEU A 167 -11.57 -11.50 -14.91
CA LEU A 167 -10.93 -12.68 -14.35
C LEU A 167 -11.47 -13.96 -14.99
N GLU A 168 -12.77 -14.05 -15.21
CA GLU A 168 -13.38 -15.15 -15.93
C GLU A 168 -12.82 -15.26 -17.36
N HIS A 169 -12.65 -14.13 -18.06
CA HIS A 169 -12.02 -14.10 -19.39
C HIS A 169 -10.55 -14.52 -19.36
N ALA A 170 -9.79 -14.12 -18.34
CA ALA A 170 -8.42 -14.56 -18.14
C ALA A 170 -8.36 -16.08 -17.93
N VAL A 171 -9.23 -16.63 -17.07
CA VAL A 171 -9.33 -18.08 -16.82
C VAL A 171 -9.66 -18.82 -18.12
N ARG A 172 -10.66 -18.38 -18.88
CA ARG A 172 -10.99 -18.99 -20.18
C ARG A 172 -9.89 -18.86 -21.24
N SER A 173 -8.95 -17.94 -21.07
CA SER A 173 -7.80 -17.80 -21.98
C SER A 173 -6.66 -18.79 -21.67
N VAL A 174 -6.66 -19.40 -20.49
CA VAL A 174 -5.60 -20.31 -20.01
C VAL A 174 -6.14 -21.71 -19.70
N VAL A 175 -7.41 -21.85 -19.36
CA VAL A 175 -8.07 -23.13 -19.03
C VAL A 175 -9.01 -23.49 -20.17
N PRO A 176 -8.96 -24.73 -20.71
CA PRO A 176 -8.13 -25.86 -20.28
C PRO A 176 -6.76 -26.00 -20.95
N GLU A 177 -6.45 -25.19 -21.97
CA GLU A 177 -5.32 -25.43 -22.88
C GLU A 177 -3.94 -25.21 -22.25
N GLY A 178 -3.87 -24.36 -21.23
CA GLY A 178 -2.63 -23.92 -20.58
C GLY A 178 -1.91 -22.81 -21.34
N GLY A 179 -0.70 -22.50 -20.87
CA GLY A 179 0.16 -21.45 -21.43
C GLY A 179 0.03 -20.10 -20.71
N PRO A 180 0.95 -19.17 -21.00
CA PRO A 180 0.95 -17.87 -20.35
C PRO A 180 -0.25 -17.04 -20.81
N LEU A 181 -0.80 -16.25 -19.88
CA LEU A 181 -1.81 -15.27 -20.24
C LEU A 181 -1.13 -14.14 -21.01
N VAL A 182 -1.60 -13.81 -22.21
CA VAL A 182 -1.24 -12.53 -22.84
C VAL A 182 -1.94 -11.41 -22.06
N PRO A 183 -1.19 -10.50 -21.39
CA PRO A 183 -1.80 -9.44 -20.60
C PRO A 183 -2.78 -8.62 -21.42
N PHE A 184 -3.86 -8.19 -20.79
CA PHE A 184 -4.87 -7.38 -21.47
C PHE A 184 -5.43 -6.30 -20.56
N CYS A 185 -5.92 -5.25 -21.19
CA CYS A 185 -6.72 -4.21 -20.55
C CYS A 185 -8.15 -4.30 -21.11
N MET A 186 -9.13 -4.24 -20.23
CA MET A 186 -10.52 -4.04 -20.54
C MET A 186 -10.95 -2.69 -20.02
N VAL A 187 -11.59 -1.88 -20.85
CA VAL A 187 -12.12 -0.57 -20.46
C VAL A 187 -13.62 -0.51 -20.67
N GLU A 188 -14.34 0.12 -19.74
CA GLU A 188 -15.77 0.34 -19.82
C GLU A 188 -16.07 1.84 -19.94
N SER A 189 -16.72 2.18 -21.04
CA SER A 189 -17.14 3.53 -21.41
C SER A 189 -18.67 3.56 -21.59
N PRO A 190 -19.31 4.74 -21.73
CA PRO A 190 -20.73 4.82 -22.06
C PRO A 190 -21.12 4.06 -23.34
N ASP A 191 -20.18 3.92 -24.28
CA ASP A 191 -20.37 3.22 -25.56
C ASP A 191 -20.19 1.70 -25.46
N GLY A 192 -19.81 1.21 -24.27
CA GLY A 192 -19.64 -0.21 -23.98
C GLY A 192 -18.21 -0.58 -23.55
N ARG A 193 -17.93 -1.88 -23.59
CA ARG A 193 -16.66 -2.48 -23.18
C ARG A 193 -15.78 -2.80 -24.38
N SER A 194 -14.49 -2.53 -24.25
CA SER A 194 -13.46 -2.96 -25.22
C SER A 194 -12.31 -3.68 -24.51
N LEU A 195 -11.60 -4.54 -25.25
CA LEU A 195 -10.47 -5.31 -24.74
C LEU A 195 -9.28 -5.15 -25.69
N GLN A 196 -8.12 -4.80 -25.14
CA GLN A 196 -6.85 -4.76 -25.86
C GLN A 196 -5.83 -5.70 -25.22
N ARG A 197 -5.14 -6.50 -26.03
CA ARG A 197 -4.06 -7.40 -25.60
C ARG A 197 -2.69 -6.78 -25.84
N PHE A 198 -1.73 -7.09 -24.98
CA PHE A 198 -0.37 -6.55 -25.00
C PHE A 198 0.62 -7.70 -25.04
N VAL A 199 1.23 -7.93 -26.21
CA VAL A 199 2.22 -9.00 -26.41
C VAL A 199 3.62 -8.45 -26.11
N GLY A 200 4.44 -9.22 -25.39
CA GLY A 200 5.83 -8.89 -25.10
C GLY A 200 6.30 -9.55 -23.80
N GLU A 201 7.39 -9.03 -23.25
CA GLU A 201 7.82 -9.36 -21.88
C GLU A 201 6.70 -8.98 -20.89
N LEU A 202 6.49 -9.80 -19.86
CA LEU A 202 5.34 -9.70 -18.96
C LEU A 202 5.28 -8.33 -18.27
N GLY A 203 6.37 -7.91 -17.63
CA GLY A 203 6.45 -6.63 -16.91
C GLY A 203 6.17 -5.44 -17.82
N GLU A 204 6.79 -5.39 -18.99
CA GLU A 204 6.55 -4.34 -19.98
C GLU A 204 5.11 -4.36 -20.53
N SER A 205 4.56 -5.55 -20.76
CA SER A 205 3.20 -5.70 -21.31
C SER A 205 2.13 -5.27 -20.31
N VAL A 206 2.32 -5.57 -19.02
CA VAL A 206 1.45 -5.09 -17.93
C VAL A 206 1.58 -3.57 -17.78
N ALA A 207 2.80 -3.02 -17.85
CA ALA A 207 2.99 -1.57 -17.81
C ALA A 207 2.22 -0.86 -18.95
N ARG A 208 2.34 -1.36 -20.19
CA ARG A 208 1.57 -0.82 -21.33
C ARG A 208 0.07 -0.99 -21.18
N ALA A 209 -0.40 -2.09 -20.58
CA ALA A 209 -1.82 -2.29 -20.30
C ALA A 209 -2.37 -1.26 -19.29
N ARG A 210 -1.60 -0.96 -18.25
CA ARG A 210 -1.93 0.10 -17.27
C ARG A 210 -1.88 1.50 -17.90
N ASP A 211 -0.88 1.78 -18.73
CA ASP A 211 -0.80 3.06 -19.44
C ASP A 211 -1.98 3.26 -20.40
N HIS A 212 -2.39 2.18 -21.09
CA HIS A 212 -3.58 2.21 -21.92
C HIS A 212 -4.84 2.53 -21.09
N ALA A 213 -5.03 1.87 -19.94
CA ALA A 213 -6.12 2.17 -19.02
C ALA A 213 -6.16 3.67 -18.68
N ARG A 214 -5.07 4.24 -18.13
CA ARG A 214 -4.97 5.67 -17.77
C ARG A 214 -5.28 6.61 -18.92
N SER A 215 -4.85 6.26 -20.14
CA SER A 215 -5.06 7.09 -21.33
C SER A 215 -6.45 6.95 -21.96
N SER A 216 -7.28 6.00 -21.51
CA SER A 216 -8.53 5.63 -22.18
C SER A 216 -9.66 6.65 -22.01
N GLY A 217 -9.64 7.45 -20.93
CA GLY A 217 -10.76 8.30 -20.54
C GLY A 217 -12.02 7.51 -20.14
N ALA A 218 -11.89 6.20 -19.90
CA ALA A 218 -12.98 5.33 -19.52
C ALA A 218 -13.47 5.59 -18.09
N ALA A 219 -14.70 5.18 -17.79
CA ALA A 219 -15.22 5.26 -16.43
C ALA A 219 -14.60 4.19 -15.53
N ARG A 220 -14.29 3.02 -16.10
CA ARG A 220 -13.68 1.87 -15.40
C ARG A 220 -12.70 1.14 -16.29
N ALA A 221 -11.70 0.54 -15.66
CA ALA A 221 -10.75 -0.32 -16.34
C ALA A 221 -10.42 -1.55 -15.50
N ALA A 222 -10.02 -2.63 -16.17
CA ALA A 222 -9.44 -3.81 -15.58
C ALA A 222 -8.19 -4.24 -16.38
N VAL A 223 -7.09 -4.55 -15.71
CA VAL A 223 -5.87 -5.09 -16.30
C VAL A 223 -5.66 -6.50 -15.77
N ALA A 224 -5.44 -7.46 -16.65
CA ALA A 224 -5.23 -8.86 -16.31
C ALA A 224 -3.84 -9.35 -16.72
N TRP A 225 -3.23 -10.17 -15.88
CA TRP A 225 -1.90 -10.78 -16.11
C TRP A 225 -1.77 -12.12 -15.38
N ASP A 226 -0.79 -12.93 -15.77
CA ASP A 226 -0.40 -14.13 -15.04
C ASP A 226 0.79 -13.87 -14.10
N GLY A 227 0.88 -14.66 -13.04
CA GLY A 227 1.94 -14.55 -12.06
C GLY A 227 1.87 -15.65 -11.03
N TYR A 228 2.43 -15.38 -9.85
CA TYR A 228 2.48 -16.33 -8.74
C TYR A 228 1.78 -15.77 -7.51
N LEU A 229 0.93 -16.58 -6.89
CA LEU A 229 0.31 -16.28 -5.62
C LEU A 229 0.84 -17.23 -4.55
N THR A 230 1.34 -16.69 -3.45
CA THR A 230 1.76 -17.47 -2.29
C THR A 230 0.67 -17.43 -1.23
N VAL A 231 0.06 -18.58 -0.95
CA VAL A 231 -0.94 -18.74 0.12
C VAL A 231 -0.46 -19.84 1.05
N GLU A 232 -0.41 -19.56 2.36
CA GLU A 232 0.04 -20.51 3.39
C GLU A 232 1.42 -21.14 3.09
N GLY A 233 2.36 -20.33 2.61
CA GLY A 233 3.72 -20.76 2.27
C GLY A 233 3.83 -21.58 0.97
N ARG A 234 2.73 -21.80 0.24
CA ARG A 234 2.73 -22.48 -1.05
C ARG A 234 2.55 -21.49 -2.20
N ARG A 235 3.51 -21.48 -3.11
CA ARG A 235 3.52 -20.68 -4.33
C ARG A 235 2.84 -21.45 -5.46
N ASP A 236 1.74 -20.92 -5.96
CA ASP A 236 0.98 -21.48 -7.09
C ASP A 236 0.93 -20.47 -8.25
N ASP A 237 0.77 -20.97 -9.48
CA ASP A 237 0.42 -20.14 -10.63
C ASP A 237 -0.96 -19.53 -10.43
N ALA A 238 -1.08 -18.25 -10.78
CA ALA A 238 -2.31 -17.49 -10.61
C ALA A 238 -2.51 -16.47 -11.73
N LEU A 239 -3.78 -16.23 -12.03
CA LEU A 239 -4.23 -15.15 -12.91
C LEU A 239 -4.73 -14.02 -12.03
N PHE A 240 -4.26 -12.82 -12.28
CA PHE A 240 -4.59 -11.62 -11.53
C PHE A 240 -5.41 -10.68 -12.41
N VAL A 241 -6.31 -9.95 -11.77
CA VAL A 241 -7.04 -8.82 -12.35
C VAL A 241 -7.04 -7.67 -11.37
N GLU A 242 -6.51 -6.53 -11.80
CA GLU A 242 -6.63 -5.24 -11.13
C GLU A 242 -7.72 -4.42 -11.79
N ALA A 243 -8.67 -3.85 -11.04
CA ALA A 243 -9.74 -3.02 -11.61
C ALA A 243 -10.11 -1.82 -10.73
N SER A 244 -10.43 -0.68 -11.34
CA SER A 244 -10.88 0.53 -10.60
C SER A 244 -11.91 1.36 -11.38
N ASP A 245 -12.61 2.23 -10.65
CA ASP A 245 -13.28 3.41 -11.21
C ASP A 245 -12.23 4.51 -11.46
N ALA A 246 -12.57 5.49 -12.31
CA ALA A 246 -11.74 6.66 -12.56
C ALA A 246 -11.41 7.43 -11.27
N GLY A 247 -10.11 7.60 -10.99
CA GLY A 247 -9.63 8.30 -9.80
C GLY A 247 -9.88 7.60 -8.46
N GLN A 248 -10.44 6.39 -8.44
CA GLN A 248 -10.64 5.59 -7.23
C GLN A 248 -9.60 4.48 -7.14
N GLY A 249 -9.32 3.98 -5.93
CA GLY A 249 -8.44 2.82 -5.74
C GLY A 249 -8.93 1.58 -6.49
N SER A 250 -7.98 0.69 -6.80
CA SER A 250 -8.24 -0.55 -7.50
C SER A 250 -8.45 -1.73 -6.55
N ILE A 251 -9.19 -2.75 -6.98
CA ILE A 251 -9.15 -4.09 -6.38
C ILE A 251 -8.25 -5.00 -7.17
N VAL A 252 -7.65 -5.98 -6.50
CA VAL A 252 -6.91 -7.06 -7.13
C VAL A 252 -7.53 -8.40 -6.77
N LEU A 253 -8.10 -9.07 -7.76
CA LEU A 253 -8.60 -10.44 -7.64
C LEU A 253 -7.60 -11.41 -8.25
N ALA A 254 -7.51 -12.63 -7.69
CA ALA A 254 -6.70 -13.69 -8.25
C ALA A 254 -7.43 -15.04 -8.30
N GLN A 255 -7.20 -15.80 -9.37
CA GLN A 255 -7.59 -17.20 -9.49
C GLN A 255 -6.35 -18.06 -9.71
N ARG A 256 -6.08 -18.95 -8.77
CA ARG A 256 -5.03 -19.96 -8.90
C ARG A 256 -5.41 -21.01 -9.94
N TYR A 257 -4.42 -21.54 -10.63
CA TYR A 257 -4.57 -22.66 -11.54
C TYR A 257 -3.41 -23.63 -11.41
N ALA A 258 -3.61 -24.86 -11.91
CA ALA A 258 -2.57 -25.87 -11.97
C ALA A 258 -2.61 -26.55 -13.33
N SER A 259 -1.43 -26.86 -13.86
CA SER A 259 -1.27 -27.58 -15.12
C SER A 259 -0.63 -28.94 -14.85
N ASP A 260 -1.24 -29.99 -15.38
CA ASP A 260 -0.69 -31.34 -15.36
C ASP A 260 -0.83 -32.01 -16.74
N ARG A 261 -0.54 -33.31 -16.83
CA ARG A 261 -0.61 -34.06 -18.10
C ARG A 261 -2.03 -34.15 -18.68
N SER A 262 -3.06 -33.88 -17.89
CA SER A 262 -4.47 -33.91 -18.29
C SER A 262 -5.00 -32.55 -18.74
N GLY A 263 -4.20 -31.49 -18.59
CA GLY A 263 -4.54 -30.12 -18.97
C GLY A 263 -4.41 -29.14 -17.80
N THR A 264 -4.92 -27.93 -18.01
CA THR A 264 -4.89 -26.85 -17.03
C THR A 264 -6.27 -26.69 -16.39
N ARG A 265 -6.32 -26.50 -15.07
CA ARG A 265 -7.58 -26.31 -14.33
C ARG A 265 -7.44 -25.23 -13.27
N ALA A 266 -8.52 -24.51 -13.02
CA ALA A 266 -8.63 -23.62 -11.87
C ALA A 266 -8.54 -24.42 -10.56
N VAL A 267 -7.91 -23.81 -9.55
CA VAL A 267 -7.69 -24.40 -8.23
C VAL A 267 -8.25 -23.47 -7.16
N GLY A 268 -9.16 -24.00 -6.33
CA GLY A 268 -9.79 -23.23 -5.24
C GLY A 268 -10.72 -22.14 -5.73
N SER A 269 -11.15 -21.28 -4.80
CA SER A 269 -11.96 -20.10 -5.08
C SER A 269 -11.10 -18.92 -5.53
N VAL A 270 -11.75 -17.91 -6.12
CA VAL A 270 -11.17 -16.59 -6.31
C VAL A 270 -10.74 -16.02 -4.95
N VAL A 271 -9.59 -15.37 -4.93
CA VAL A 271 -9.00 -14.72 -3.76
C VAL A 271 -8.99 -13.22 -3.98
N ASP A 272 -9.44 -12.47 -2.99
CA ASP A 272 -9.19 -11.03 -2.91
C ASP A 272 -7.76 -10.83 -2.38
N VAL A 273 -6.90 -10.26 -3.22
CA VAL A 273 -5.48 -10.05 -2.93
C VAL A 273 -5.27 -8.72 -2.19
N GLY A 274 -6.26 -7.83 -2.21
CA GLY A 274 -6.22 -6.49 -1.63
C GLY A 274 -6.43 -5.41 -2.68
N ASN A 275 -6.11 -4.17 -2.29
CA ASN A 275 -6.33 -2.99 -3.11
C ASN A 275 -5.03 -2.38 -3.66
N GLY A 276 -5.15 -1.64 -4.75
CA GLY A 276 -4.08 -0.86 -5.37
C GLY A 276 -4.47 0.62 -5.55
N GLY A 277 -3.54 1.43 -6.04
CA GLY A 277 -3.85 2.82 -6.42
C GLY A 277 -4.78 2.90 -7.64
N PRO A 278 -5.27 4.08 -8.01
CA PRO A 278 -6.10 4.23 -9.20
C PRO A 278 -5.45 3.69 -10.46
N LEU A 279 -6.19 2.86 -11.19
CA LEU A 279 -5.79 2.33 -12.50
C LEU A 279 -6.05 3.35 -13.61
N LEU A 280 -7.03 4.23 -13.39
CA LEU A 280 -7.50 5.30 -14.26
C LEU A 280 -7.20 6.67 -13.66
#